data_AF-A0AAW2W6U9-F1
#
_entry.id   AF-A0AAW2W6U9-F1
#
_cell.length_a   1.000
_cell.length_b   1.000
_cell.length_c   1.000
_cell.angle_alpha   90.00
_cell.angle_beta   90.00
_cell.angle_gamma   90.00
#
_symmetry.space_group_name_H-M   'P 1'
#
loop_
_entity.id
_entity.type
_entity.pdbx_description
1 polymer ?
#
loop_
_entity_poly.entity_id
_entity_poly.type
_entity_poly.pdbx_seq_one_letter_code
_entity_poly.pdbx_strand_id
1 'polypeptide(L)'
;MVDNIALKNSSSHKETAFKYCCNNYAAAVSTAGADQEETSGLIKEQDRLLPIANVGRIMKQILPPNAKVSKEAKETMQECVSEFISFVTGEATTNATRRRGKTVNGDDVCWALGT
;
A
#
# COMPACT_ATOMS: atom_id res chain seq x y z
N MET A 1 5.17 -41.07 22.52
CA MET A 1 6.01 -40.01 21.95
C MET A 1 5.32 -39.56 20.67
N VAL A 2 4.52 -38.50 20.73
CA VAL A 2 3.79 -37.98 19.58
C VAL A 2 4.28 -36.57 19.30
N ASP A 3 4.85 -36.46 18.11
CA ASP A 3 5.22 -35.32 17.26
C ASP A 3 5.18 -33.92 17.87
N ASN A 4 6.39 -33.42 18.07
CA ASN A 4 6.73 -32.09 18.51
C ASN A 4 7.23 -31.27 17.31
N ILE A 5 6.38 -31.05 16.30
CA ILE A 5 6.70 -30.23 15.11
C ILE A 5 5.45 -29.44 14.73
N ALA A 6 5.38 -28.17 15.14
CA ALA A 6 4.77 -27.04 14.41
C ALA A 6 4.43 -25.85 15.35
N LEU A 7 5.44 -25.30 16.04
CA LEU A 7 5.29 -24.00 16.72
C LEU A 7 6.31 -22.94 16.26
N LYS A 8 7.01 -23.17 15.15
CA LYS A 8 8.05 -22.25 14.64
C LYS A 8 7.75 -21.57 13.30
N ASN A 9 6.49 -21.38 12.91
CA ASN A 9 6.22 -20.82 11.56
C ASN A 9 5.17 -19.70 11.44
N SER A 10 4.93 -18.92 12.49
CA SER A 10 4.05 -17.73 12.39
C SER A 10 4.81 -16.42 12.10
N SER A 11 6.11 -16.37 12.40
CA SER A 11 6.92 -15.16 12.19
C SER A 11 7.37 -14.98 10.73
N SER A 12 7.68 -16.08 10.03
CA SER A 12 8.20 -16.05 8.66
C SER A 12 7.16 -15.55 7.64
N HIS A 13 5.90 -16.00 7.74
CA HIS A 13 4.84 -15.58 6.82
C HIS A 13 4.48 -14.08 6.90
N LYS A 14 4.61 -13.47 8.09
CA LYS A 14 4.32 -12.05 8.32
C LYS A 14 5.41 -11.16 7.71
N GLU A 15 6.66 -11.59 7.85
CA GLU A 15 7.80 -10.92 7.25
C GLU A 15 7.74 -11.00 5.72
N THR A 16 7.28 -12.13 5.16
CA THR A 16 7.09 -12.30 3.71
C THR A 16 5.97 -11.43 3.15
N ALA A 17 4.81 -11.30 3.81
CA ALA A 17 3.69 -10.49 3.32
C ALA A 17 3.95 -8.98 3.42
N PHE A 18 4.57 -8.53 4.52
CA PHE A 18 5.02 -7.14 4.69
C PHE A 18 6.14 -6.80 3.69
N LYS A 19 7.13 -7.70 3.52
CA LYS A 19 8.13 -7.57 2.45
C LYS A 19 7.50 -7.57 1.06
N TYR A 20 6.45 -8.33 0.79
CA TYR A 20 5.84 -8.35 -0.55
C TYR A 20 5.08 -7.06 -0.87
N CYS A 21 4.34 -6.48 0.07
CA CYS A 21 3.63 -5.21 -0.15
C CYS A 21 4.58 -4.01 -0.21
N CYS A 22 5.56 -3.94 0.71
CA CYS A 22 6.57 -2.88 0.74
C CYS A 22 7.63 -3.03 -0.37
N ASN A 23 8.18 -4.22 -0.65
CA ASN A 23 9.16 -4.39 -1.73
C ASN A 23 8.52 -4.18 -3.09
N ASN A 24 7.25 -4.51 -3.30
CA ASN A 24 6.60 -4.30 -4.59
C ASN A 24 6.21 -2.82 -4.82
N TYR A 25 6.24 -1.99 -3.77
CA TYR A 25 6.17 -0.52 -3.86
C TYR A 25 7.58 0.10 -3.96
N ALA A 26 8.52 -0.26 -3.07
CA ALA A 26 9.89 0.24 -3.07
C ALA A 26 10.67 -0.13 -4.35
N ALA A 27 10.44 -1.33 -4.92
CA ALA A 27 11.03 -1.72 -6.20
C ALA A 27 10.42 -0.95 -7.38
N ALA A 28 9.13 -0.61 -7.33
CA ALA A 28 8.48 0.21 -8.36
C ALA A 28 8.95 1.68 -8.32
N VAL A 29 9.15 2.24 -7.12
CA VAL A 29 9.70 3.59 -6.91
C VAL A 29 11.19 3.68 -7.25
N SER A 30 11.96 2.59 -7.09
CA SER A 30 13.41 2.58 -7.36
C SER A 30 13.75 2.50 -8.85
N THR A 31 12.83 2.10 -9.72
CA THR A 31 13.05 2.01 -11.17
C THR A 31 12.86 3.35 -11.90
N ALA A 32 13.47 4.42 -11.36
CA ALA A 32 13.94 5.55 -12.16
C ALA A 32 15.27 5.23 -12.90
N GLY A 33 15.75 3.98 -12.87
CA GLY A 33 16.85 3.51 -13.70
C GLY A 33 17.21 2.05 -13.48
N ALA A 34 17.51 1.38 -14.61
CA ALA A 34 18.13 0.06 -14.79
C ALA A 34 17.22 -1.19 -14.85
N ASP A 35 17.39 -1.89 -15.96
CA ASP A 35 16.73 -3.10 -16.44
C ASP A 35 16.89 -4.33 -15.53
N GLN A 36 15.84 -5.16 -15.42
CA GLN A 36 15.91 -6.62 -15.56
C GLN A 36 14.51 -7.26 -15.62
N GLU A 37 14.40 -8.25 -16.51
CA GLU A 37 13.18 -8.96 -16.89
C GLU A 37 13.22 -10.39 -16.29
N GLU A 38 12.18 -10.81 -15.58
CA GLU A 38 11.73 -12.22 -15.40
C GLU A 38 10.31 -12.22 -14.78
N THR A 39 9.35 -12.14 -15.69
CA THR A 39 7.95 -12.61 -15.69
C THR A 39 7.22 -12.81 -14.35
N SER A 40 6.45 -11.78 -13.96
CA SER A 40 5.07 -11.94 -13.50
C SER A 40 4.35 -10.61 -13.61
N GLY A 41 3.74 -10.37 -14.78
CA GLY A 41 2.79 -9.28 -15.05
C GLY A 41 3.24 -7.92 -14.53
N LEU A 42 4.02 -7.20 -15.34
CA LEU A 42 4.27 -5.78 -15.16
C LEU A 42 2.92 -5.03 -15.16
N ILE A 43 2.29 -4.95 -14.00
CA ILE A 43 1.18 -4.03 -13.74
C ILE A 43 1.80 -2.65 -13.99
N LYS A 44 1.35 -1.98 -15.05
CA LYS A 44 1.87 -0.66 -15.40
C LYS A 44 1.70 0.21 -14.16
N GLU A 45 2.69 1.04 -13.86
CA GLU A 45 2.64 1.91 -12.68
C GLU A 45 1.35 2.74 -12.63
N GLN A 46 0.86 3.19 -13.79
CA GLN A 46 -0.43 3.86 -13.95
C GLN A 46 -1.65 3.05 -13.49
N ASP A 47 -1.62 1.71 -13.56
CA ASP A 47 -2.72 0.85 -13.10
C ASP A 47 -2.81 0.83 -11.56
N ARG A 48 -1.76 1.26 -10.84
CA ARG A 48 -1.70 1.34 -9.38
C ARG A 48 -2.02 2.73 -8.83
N LEU A 49 -2.13 3.73 -9.71
CA LEU A 49 -2.41 5.11 -9.35
C LEU A 49 -3.90 5.43 -9.52
N LEU A 50 -4.44 6.25 -8.63
CA LEU A 50 -5.79 6.79 -8.82
C LEU A 50 -5.80 7.77 -10.00
N PRO A 51 -6.89 7.89 -10.77
CA PRO A 51 -6.94 8.86 -11.86
C PRO A 51 -6.60 10.28 -11.40
N ILE A 52 -5.63 10.92 -12.05
CA ILE A 52 -5.11 12.25 -11.67
C ILE A 52 -6.20 13.34 -11.59
N ALA A 53 -7.25 13.21 -12.40
CA ALA A 53 -8.40 14.10 -12.39
C ALA A 53 -9.20 14.00 -11.07
N ASN A 54 -9.33 12.79 -10.52
CA ASN A 54 -10.04 12.56 -9.26
C ASN A 54 -9.24 13.12 -8.09
N VAL A 55 -7.92 12.90 -8.07
CA VAL A 55 -7.00 13.50 -7.07
C VAL A 55 -7.10 15.03 -7.11
N GLY A 56 -6.95 15.63 -8.30
CA GLY A 56 -7.04 17.08 -8.47
C GLY A 56 -8.40 17.67 -8.09
N ARG A 57 -9.51 16.96 -8.32
CA ARG A 57 -10.85 17.38 -7.91
C ARG A 57 -10.97 17.45 -6.39
N ILE A 58 -10.51 16.42 -5.68
CA ILE A 58 -10.56 16.37 -4.20
C ILE A 58 -9.65 17.43 -3.59
N MET A 59 -8.42 17.57 -4.10
CA MET A 59 -7.49 18.62 -3.64
C MET A 59 -8.11 20.02 -3.73
N LYS A 60 -8.92 20.30 -4.75
CA LYS A 60 -9.60 21.59 -4.91
C LYS A 60 -10.79 21.81 -3.97
N GLN A 61 -11.41 20.76 -3.42
CA GLN A 61 -12.60 20.91 -2.56
C GLN A 61 -12.32 21.67 -1.27
N ILE A 62 -11.08 21.62 -0.78
CA ILE A 62 -10.64 22.29 0.44
C ILE A 62 -9.98 23.66 0.17
N LEU A 63 -9.87 24.06 -1.10
CA LEU A 63 -9.25 25.31 -1.51
C LEU A 63 -10.29 26.36 -1.94
N PRO A 64 -9.94 27.67 -1.87
CA PRO A 64 -10.80 28.71 -2.41
C PRO A 64 -11.12 28.52 -3.92
N PRO A 65 -12.25 29.04 -4.43
CA PRO A 65 -12.73 28.78 -5.80
C PRO A 65 -11.72 29.08 -6.91
N ASN A 66 -10.88 30.10 -6.72
CA ASN A 66 -9.90 30.57 -7.71
C ASN A 66 -8.50 29.97 -7.53
N ALA A 67 -8.32 29.07 -6.56
CA ALA A 67 -7.04 28.44 -6.31
C ALA A 67 -6.61 27.53 -7.47
N LYS A 68 -5.32 27.56 -7.78
CA LYS A 68 -4.67 26.70 -8.77
C LYS A 68 -3.81 25.67 -8.04
N VAL A 69 -3.81 24.46 -8.56
CA VAL A 69 -2.95 23.36 -8.12
C VAL A 69 -2.06 23.02 -9.32
N SER A 70 -0.74 23.03 -9.12
CA SER A 70 0.23 22.71 -10.17
C SER A 70 0.08 21.26 -10.64
N LYS A 71 0.72 20.92 -11.76
CA LYS A 71 0.72 19.56 -12.26
C LYS A 71 1.48 18.64 -11.29
N GLU A 72 2.66 19.09 -10.88
CA GLU A 72 3.59 18.39 -10.01
C GLU A 72 2.94 18.10 -8.65
N ALA A 73 2.20 19.06 -8.09
CA ALA A 73 1.49 18.85 -6.82
C ALA A 73 0.40 17.77 -6.91
N LYS A 74 -0.24 17.60 -8.08
CA LYS A 74 -1.22 16.52 -8.27
C LYS A 74 -0.53 15.16 -8.41
N GLU A 75 0.61 15.12 -9.11
CA GLU A 75 1.41 13.90 -9.29
C GLU A 75 1.99 13.43 -7.94
N THR A 76 2.59 14.34 -7.16
CA THR A 76 3.07 14.03 -5.80
C THR A 76 1.94 13.51 -4.92
N MET A 77 0.76 14.15 -4.93
CA MET A 77 -0.38 13.67 -4.14
C MET A 77 -0.92 12.31 -4.62
N GLN A 78 -0.83 12.03 -5.92
CA GLN A 78 -1.22 10.75 -6.51
C GLN A 78 -0.29 9.61 -6.04
N GLU A 79 1.01 9.89 -5.91
CA GLU A 79 1.98 8.95 -5.30
C GLU A 79 1.71 8.77 -3.80
N CYS A 80 1.57 9.87 -3.06
CA CYS A 80 1.33 9.83 -1.61
C CYS A 80 0.04 9.09 -1.24
N VAL A 81 -1.04 9.22 -2.02
CA VAL A 81 -2.30 8.52 -1.72
C VAL A 81 -2.18 7.01 -1.99
N SER A 82 -1.42 6.61 -3.01
CA SER A 82 -1.14 5.20 -3.28
C SER A 82 -0.26 4.59 -2.19
N GLU A 83 0.72 5.34 -1.67
CA GLU A 83 1.50 4.95 -0.49
C GLU A 83 0.63 4.84 0.75
N PHE A 84 -0.24 5.82 1.00
CA PHE A 84 -1.14 5.84 2.13
C PHE A 84 -2.07 4.62 2.16
N ILE A 85 -2.65 4.25 1.01
CA ILE A 85 -3.47 3.04 0.89
C ILE A 85 -2.65 1.79 1.27
N SER A 86 -1.41 1.69 0.77
CA SER A 86 -0.52 0.56 1.05
C SER A 86 -0.14 0.50 2.53
N PHE A 87 0.19 1.64 3.13
CA PHE A 87 0.54 1.76 4.55
C PHE A 87 -0.63 1.34 5.46
N VAL A 88 -1.81 1.96 5.30
CA VAL A 88 -2.99 1.66 6.12
C VAL A 88 -3.44 0.22 5.94
N THR A 89 -3.41 -0.31 4.71
CA THR A 89 -3.79 -1.70 4.44
C THR A 89 -2.79 -2.68 5.05
N GLY A 90 -1.50 -2.35 5.06
CA GLY A 90 -0.45 -3.15 5.72
C GLY A 90 -0.66 -3.25 7.23
N GLU A 91 -0.92 -2.12 7.90
CA GLU A 91 -1.20 -2.08 9.34
C GLU A 91 -2.53 -2.80 9.69
N ALA A 92 -3.58 -2.56 8.90
CA ALA A 92 -4.88 -3.23 9.10
C ALA A 92 -4.76 -4.76 8.91
N THR A 93 -3.98 -5.21 7.92
CA THR A 93 -3.70 -6.63 7.70
C THR A 93 -2.95 -7.24 8.87
N THR A 94 -2.01 -6.50 9.46
CA THR A 94 -1.27 -6.93 10.66
C THR A 94 -2.22 -7.12 11.85
N ASN A 95 -3.16 -6.20 12.05
CA ASN A 95 -4.17 -6.33 13.11
C ASN A 95 -5.15 -7.48 12.86
N ALA A 96 -5.64 -7.62 11.63
CA ALA A 96 -6.51 -8.73 11.22
C ALA A 96 -5.84 -10.09 11.50
N THR A 97 -4.55 -10.19 11.17
CA THR A 97 -3.74 -11.39 11.45
C THR A 97 -3.55 -11.61 12.94
N ARG A 98 -3.35 -10.55 13.74
CA ARG A 98 -3.23 -10.61 15.21
C ARG A 98 -4.50 -11.15 15.86
N ARG A 99 -5.69 -10.78 15.36
CA ARG A 99 -6.99 -11.37 15.78
C ARG A 99 -7.29 -12.75 15.16
N ARG A 100 -6.31 -13.39 14.50
CA ARG A 100 -6.44 -14.67 13.78
C ARG A 100 -7.46 -14.66 12.62
N GLY A 101 -7.77 -13.48 12.09
CA GLY A 101 -8.62 -13.31 10.91
C GLY A 101 -7.81 -13.39 9.61
N LYS A 102 -8.44 -13.89 8.54
CA LYS A 102 -7.90 -13.86 7.16
C LYS A 102 -8.49 -12.74 6.30
N THR A 103 -9.51 -12.06 6.81
CA THR A 103 -10.24 -10.98 6.14
C THR A 103 -9.97 -9.70 6.90
N VAL A 104 -9.62 -8.61 6.22
CA VAL A 104 -9.52 -7.27 6.82
C VAL A 104 -10.94 -6.71 6.98
N ASN A 105 -11.28 -6.25 8.18
CA ASN A 105 -12.57 -5.65 8.51
C ASN A 105 -12.44 -4.14 8.70
N GLY A 106 -13.58 -3.43 8.78
CA GLY A 106 -13.60 -1.99 9.05
C GLY A 106 -12.89 -1.61 10.35
N ASP A 107 -13.06 -2.42 11.41
CA ASP A 107 -12.40 -2.18 12.71
C ASP A 107 -10.87 -2.24 12.62
N ASP A 108 -10.32 -3.07 11.73
CA ASP A 108 -8.87 -3.16 11.52
C ASP A 108 -8.34 -1.89 10.85
N VAL A 109 -9.12 -1.30 9.93
CA VAL A 109 -8.79 -0.04 9.28
C VAL A 109 -8.88 1.12 10.27
N CYS A 110 -9.95 1.19 11.07
CA CYS A 110 -10.07 2.21 12.13
C CYS A 110 -8.93 2.12 13.14
N TRP A 111 -8.50 0.90 13.50
CA TRP A 111 -7.33 0.70 14.36
C TRP A 111 -6.05 1.22 13.70
N ALA A 112 -5.81 0.86 12.44
CA ALA A 112 -4.62 1.28 11.69
C ALA A 112 -4.52 2.80 11.48
N LEU A 113 -5.66 3.51 11.42
CA LEU A 113 -5.68 4.97 11.34
C LEU A 113 -5.40 5.65 12.69
N GLY A 114 -5.50 4.92 13.79
CA GLY A 114 -5.25 5.42 15.15
C GLY A 114 -3.84 5.16 15.67
N THR A 115 -2.97 4.51 14.90
CA THR A 115 -1.55 4.30 15.22
C THR A 115 -0.71 5.51 14.85
#